data_AF-A0A7V4WGR0-F1
#
_entry.id   AF-A0A7V4WGR0-F1
#
_cell.length_a   1.000
_cell.length_b   1.000
_cell.length_c   1.000
_cell.angle_alpha   90.00
_cell.angle_beta   90.00
_cell.angle_gamma   90.00
#
_symmetry.space_group_name_H-M   'P 1'
#
loop_
_entity.id
_entity.type
_entity.pdbx_description
1 polymer ?
#
loop_
_entity_poly.entity_id
_entity_poly.type
_entity_poly.pdbx_seq_one_letter_code
_entity_poly.pdbx_strand_id
1 'polypeptide(L)'
;EKGEYLGGAIVPGVMISSEALFQKASRLPRVEIFETPEKVIGKDTIESIKSGIIHGNAAMTDGMVEKMTKEMGTSPRILATGGLAPLISKISKTIEAVEQSLTIDGLRIIYNAL
;
A
#
# COMPACT_ATOMS: atom_id res chain seq x y z
N GLU A 1 18.53 -5.48 -16.14
CA GLU A 1 19.50 -5.38 -15.04
C GLU A 1 19.65 -6.75 -14.38
N LYS A 2 20.72 -7.01 -13.62
CA LYS A 2 21.22 -8.33 -13.20
C LYS A 2 20.28 -9.20 -12.32
N GLY A 3 19.03 -8.80 -12.13
CA GLY A 3 18.06 -9.51 -11.27
C GLY A 3 18.41 -9.46 -9.78
N GLU A 4 19.20 -8.48 -9.36
CA GLU A 4 19.68 -8.35 -7.99
C GLU A 4 18.60 -7.73 -7.08
N TYR A 5 18.42 -8.29 -5.89
CA TYR A 5 17.57 -7.72 -4.85
C TYR A 5 18.37 -6.70 -4.02
N LEU A 6 18.08 -5.42 -4.19
CA LEU A 6 18.80 -4.32 -3.51
C LEU A 6 18.33 -4.06 -2.07
N GLY A 7 17.20 -4.66 -1.65
CA GLY A 7 16.61 -4.43 -0.33
C GLY A 7 15.20 -3.84 -0.39
N GLY A 8 14.73 -3.31 0.75
CA GLY A 8 13.39 -2.74 0.85
C GLY A 8 13.08 -2.16 2.24
N ALA A 9 11.83 -1.75 2.44
CA ALA A 9 11.32 -1.21 3.70
C ALA A 9 10.02 -1.91 4.12
N ILE A 10 9.77 -2.00 5.43
CA ILE A 10 8.58 -2.66 6.00
C ILE A 10 7.84 -1.65 6.88
N VAL A 11 6.54 -1.50 6.64
CA VAL A 11 5.63 -0.63 7.40
C VAL A 11 4.33 -1.38 7.72
N PRO A 12 3.61 -0.99 8.79
CA PRO A 12 2.29 -1.54 9.06
C PRO A 12 1.32 -1.26 7.90
N GLY A 13 0.62 -2.29 7.43
CA GLY A 13 -0.40 -2.14 6.40
C GLY A 13 -1.73 -1.62 6.93
N VAL A 14 -2.59 -1.16 6.01
CA VAL A 14 -3.95 -0.62 6.25
C VAL A 14 -4.73 -1.34 7.35
N MET A 15 -4.85 -2.66 7.29
CA MET A 15 -5.66 -3.43 8.25
C MET A 15 -5.07 -3.38 9.67
N ILE A 16 -3.75 -3.49 9.79
CA ILE A 16 -3.04 -3.42 11.09
C ILE A 16 -3.19 -2.01 11.67
N SER A 17 -3.04 -0.98 10.85
CA SER A 17 -3.24 0.40 11.27
C SER A 17 -4.67 0.68 11.75
N SER A 18 -5.68 0.15 11.05
CA SER A 18 -7.10 0.27 11.46
C SER A 18 -7.36 -0.40 12.81
N GLU A 19 -6.88 -1.63 12.97
CA GLU A 19 -7.05 -2.40 14.19
C GLU A 19 -6.33 -1.75 15.38
N ALA A 20 -5.13 -1.17 15.15
CA ALA A 20 -4.41 -0.44 16.19
C ALA A 20 -5.18 0.77 16.72
N LEU A 21 -5.85 1.53 15.85
CA LEU A 21 -6.70 2.66 16.26
C LEU A 21 -7.89 2.18 17.11
N PHE A 22 -8.54 1.10 16.70
CA PHE A 22 -9.65 0.50 17.44
C PHE A 22 -9.21 0.00 18.82
N GLN A 23 -8.07 -0.69 18.92
CA GLN A 23 -7.62 -1.28 20.19
C GLN A 23 -7.05 -0.27 21.18
N LYS A 24 -6.45 0.82 20.70
CA LYS A 24 -5.69 1.75 21.56
C LYS A 24 -6.41 3.06 21.85
N ALA A 25 -7.51 3.37 21.17
CA ALA A 25 -8.27 4.59 21.41
C ALA A 25 -9.67 4.28 21.98
N SER A 26 -10.00 4.90 23.10
CA SER A 26 -11.21 4.58 23.89
C SER A 26 -12.55 4.85 23.19
N ARG A 27 -12.58 5.65 22.13
CA ARG A 27 -13.81 6.10 21.46
C ARG A 27 -13.84 5.86 19.94
N LEU A 28 -12.79 5.23 19.38
CA LEU A 28 -12.75 5.02 17.93
C LEU A 28 -13.47 3.71 17.58
N PRO A 29 -14.49 3.75 16.70
CA PRO A 29 -15.18 2.54 16.28
C PRO A 29 -14.28 1.72 15.36
N ARG A 30 -14.60 0.43 15.24
CA ARG A 30 -14.00 -0.41 14.19
C ARG A 30 -14.52 0.04 12.83
N VAL A 31 -13.62 0.26 11.88
CA VAL A 31 -13.94 0.79 10.57
C VAL A 31 -13.56 -0.20 9.49
N GLU A 32 -14.53 -0.56 8.66
CA GLU A 32 -14.31 -1.40 7.49
C GLU A 32 -13.71 -0.59 6.34
N ILE A 33 -12.67 -1.15 5.72
CA ILE A 33 -11.90 -0.54 4.63
C ILE A 33 -12.26 -1.24 3.32
N PHE A 34 -13.35 -0.83 2.70
CA PHE A 34 -13.80 -1.40 1.42
C PHE A 34 -13.74 -0.41 0.26
N GLU A 35 -13.76 0.89 0.55
CA GLU A 35 -13.97 1.94 -0.44
C GLU A 35 -13.11 3.16 -0.16
N THR A 36 -12.75 3.85 -1.24
CA THR A 36 -11.99 5.11 -1.20
C THR A 36 -12.91 6.25 -0.78
N PRO A 37 -12.56 7.04 0.25
CA PRO A 37 -13.28 8.24 0.61
C PRO A 37 -13.21 9.27 -0.52
N GLU A 38 -14.33 9.94 -0.83
CA GLU A 38 -14.35 11.00 -1.84
C GLU A 38 -13.54 12.24 -1.42
N LYS A 39 -13.41 12.47 -0.11
CA LYS A 39 -12.75 13.63 0.46
C LYS A 39 -11.70 13.21 1.48
N VAL A 40 -10.59 13.93 1.45
CA VAL A 40 -9.49 13.74 2.41
C VAL A 40 -9.87 14.29 3.80
N ILE A 41 -10.66 15.37 3.88
CA ILE A 41 -11.09 15.93 5.16
C ILE A 41 -12.43 15.27 5.54
N GLY A 42 -12.38 14.34 6.50
CA GLY A 42 -13.56 13.71 7.08
C GLY A 42 -14.32 14.65 8.01
N LYS A 43 -15.64 14.49 8.08
CA LYS A 43 -16.54 15.33 8.91
C LYS A 43 -17.07 14.60 10.14
N ASP A 44 -16.85 13.31 10.21
CA ASP A 44 -17.06 12.50 11.42
C ASP A 44 -15.86 11.59 11.68
N THR A 45 -15.93 10.87 12.80
CA THR A 45 -14.86 9.97 13.25
C THR A 45 -14.59 8.84 12.24
N ILE A 46 -15.63 8.27 11.62
CA ILE A 46 -15.50 7.15 10.70
C ILE A 46 -14.83 7.63 9.41
N GLU A 47 -15.31 8.73 8.83
CA GLU A 47 -14.72 9.34 7.64
C GLU A 47 -13.27 9.75 7.89
N SER A 48 -12.98 10.33 9.06
CA SER A 48 -11.62 10.76 9.44
C SER A 48 -10.66 9.57 9.54
N ILE A 49 -11.10 8.45 10.14
CA ILE A 49 -10.31 7.21 10.21
C ILE A 49 -10.10 6.65 8.80
N LYS A 50 -11.17 6.48 8.00
CA LYS A 50 -11.06 5.95 6.63
C LYS A 50 -10.09 6.78 5.80
N SER A 51 -10.25 8.11 5.83
CA SER A 51 -9.39 9.02 5.10
C SER A 51 -7.93 8.89 5.55
N GLY A 52 -7.67 8.99 6.85
CA GLY A 52 -6.32 8.92 7.39
C GLY A 52 -5.62 7.60 7.05
N ILE A 53 -6.35 6.48 7.12
CA ILE A 53 -5.78 5.18 6.76
C ILE A 53 -5.54 5.09 5.26
N ILE A 54 -6.53 5.39 4.42
CA ILE A 54 -6.45 5.11 2.99
C ILE A 54 -5.57 6.13 2.26
N HIS A 55 -5.85 7.43 2.41
CA HIS A 55 -5.02 8.48 1.81
C HIS A 55 -3.64 8.53 2.45
N GLY A 56 -3.54 8.29 3.76
CA GLY A 56 -2.25 8.23 4.46
C GLY A 56 -1.37 7.08 3.97
N ASN A 57 -1.94 5.88 3.76
CA ASN A 57 -1.19 4.77 3.18
C ASN A 57 -0.75 5.08 1.74
N ALA A 58 -1.63 5.64 0.90
CA ALA A 58 -1.25 6.02 -0.47
C ALA A 58 -0.12 7.07 -0.49
N ALA A 59 -0.22 8.11 0.35
CA ALA A 59 0.82 9.13 0.46
C ALA A 59 2.14 8.56 1.02
N MET A 60 2.07 7.62 1.95
CA MET A 60 3.24 6.92 2.46
C MET A 60 3.90 6.09 1.35
N THR A 61 3.12 5.33 0.59
CA THR A 61 3.60 4.55 -0.56
C THR A 61 4.30 5.45 -1.57
N ASP A 62 3.64 6.51 -2.05
CA ASP A 62 4.21 7.45 -3.02
C ASP A 62 5.51 8.05 -2.47
N GLY A 63 5.50 8.51 -1.22
CA GLY A 63 6.66 9.11 -0.58
C GLY A 63 7.82 8.14 -0.38
N MET A 64 7.56 6.84 -0.20
CA MET A 64 8.61 5.80 -0.14
C MET A 64 9.18 5.51 -1.53
N VAL A 65 8.32 5.40 -2.55
CA VAL A 65 8.73 5.21 -3.94
C VAL A 65 9.60 6.37 -4.42
N GLU A 66 9.23 7.62 -4.13
CA GLU A 66 10.01 8.79 -4.47
C GLU A 66 11.41 8.78 -3.83
N LYS A 67 11.51 8.38 -2.55
CA LYS A 67 12.79 8.27 -1.84
C LYS A 67 13.67 7.19 -2.47
N MET A 68 13.12 6.00 -2.72
CA MET A 68 13.84 4.89 -3.35
C MET A 68 14.29 5.23 -4.76
N THR A 69 13.42 5.83 -5.57
CA THR A 69 13.71 6.30 -6.93
C THR A 69 14.87 7.30 -6.92
N LYS A 70 14.85 8.26 -5.98
CA LYS A 70 15.94 9.23 -5.82
C LYS A 70 17.25 8.59 -5.37
N GLU A 71 17.20 7.63 -4.45
CA GLU A 71 18.38 6.92 -3.95
C GLU A 71 19.02 6.05 -5.05
N MET A 72 18.20 5.38 -5.87
CA MET A 72 18.67 4.57 -7.00
C MET A 72 19.22 5.43 -8.15
N GLY A 73 18.76 6.67 -8.30
CA GLY A 73 19.12 7.54 -9.41
C GLY A 73 18.59 7.05 -10.77
N THR A 74 17.58 6.18 -10.77
CA THR A 74 16.93 5.63 -11.96
C THR A 74 15.42 5.84 -11.90
N SER A 75 14.69 5.43 -12.93
CA SER A 75 13.22 5.43 -12.95
C SER A 75 12.72 3.98 -12.98
N PRO A 76 12.60 3.32 -11.82
CA PRO A 76 12.17 1.92 -11.76
C PRO A 76 10.69 1.79 -12.12
N ARG A 77 10.30 0.61 -12.62
CA ARG A 77 8.89 0.26 -12.82
C ARG A 77 8.26 -0.05 -11.46
N ILE A 78 7.11 0.57 -11.17
CA ILE A 78 6.44 0.44 -9.88
C ILE A 78 5.21 -0.47 -9.97
N LEU A 79 5.30 -1.63 -9.32
CA LEU A 79 4.24 -2.64 -9.28
C LEU A 79 3.68 -2.76 -7.86
N ALA A 80 2.35 -2.89 -7.74
CA ALA A 80 1.68 -3.18 -6.48
C ALA A 80 1.06 -4.58 -6.49
N THR A 81 1.06 -5.25 -5.33
CA THR A 81 0.41 -6.55 -5.15
C THR A 81 -0.25 -6.64 -3.77
N GLY A 82 -1.02 -7.70 -3.54
CA GLY A 82 -1.77 -7.93 -2.30
C GLY A 82 -3.22 -7.44 -2.36
N GLY A 83 -4.03 -7.88 -1.39
CA GLY A 83 -5.50 -7.73 -1.45
C GLY A 83 -6.01 -6.29 -1.49
N LEU A 84 -5.29 -5.34 -0.90
CA LEU A 84 -5.68 -3.92 -0.87
C LEU A 84 -4.95 -3.07 -1.92
N ALA A 85 -4.07 -3.66 -2.74
CA ALA A 85 -3.40 -2.93 -3.80
C ALA A 85 -4.36 -2.24 -4.78
N PRO A 86 -5.48 -2.86 -5.23
CA PRO A 86 -6.44 -2.18 -6.12
C PRO A 86 -7.11 -0.95 -5.51
N LEU A 87 -7.19 -0.88 -4.19
CA LEU A 87 -7.77 0.28 -3.49
C LEU A 87 -6.75 1.42 -3.42
N ILE A 88 -5.52 1.10 -3.03
CA ILE A 88 -4.44 2.09 -2.89
C ILE A 88 -3.99 2.62 -4.26
N SER A 89 -3.95 1.77 -5.30
CA SER A 89 -3.55 2.17 -6.65
C SER A 89 -4.48 3.20 -7.29
N LYS A 90 -5.73 3.31 -6.85
CA LYS A 90 -6.66 4.36 -7.30
C LYS A 90 -6.27 5.76 -6.83
N ILE A 91 -5.43 5.86 -5.80
CA ILE A 91 -5.09 7.12 -5.11
C ILE A 91 -3.60 7.43 -5.26
N SER A 92 -2.76 6.40 -5.19
CA SER A 92 -1.32 6.51 -5.42
C SER A 92 -1.03 7.11 -6.79
N LYS A 93 -0.04 8.00 -6.82
CA LYS A 93 0.44 8.63 -8.06
C LYS A 93 1.57 7.85 -8.71
N THR A 94 2.25 7.00 -7.95
CA THR A 94 3.47 6.32 -8.40
C THR A 94 3.23 4.88 -8.87
N ILE A 95 2.15 4.22 -8.43
CA ILE A 95 1.86 2.84 -8.84
C ILE A 95 1.44 2.81 -10.32
N GLU A 96 2.15 2.04 -11.13
CA GLU A 96 1.87 1.92 -12.57
C GLU A 96 0.96 0.73 -12.91
N ALA A 97 1.05 -0.36 -12.16
CA ALA A 97 0.23 -1.55 -12.36
C ALA A 97 0.01 -2.35 -11.07
N VAL A 98 -1.10 -3.10 -11.04
CA VAL A 98 -1.43 -4.03 -9.97
C VAL A 98 -1.30 -5.46 -10.48
N GLU A 99 -0.38 -6.23 -9.89
CA GLU A 99 -0.09 -7.62 -10.25
C GLU A 99 -0.51 -8.55 -9.11
N GLN A 100 -1.76 -9.03 -9.14
CA GLN A 100 -2.32 -9.83 -8.04
C GLN A 100 -1.67 -11.21 -7.90
N SER A 101 -1.19 -11.79 -8.99
CA SER A 101 -0.58 -13.12 -9.02
C SER A 101 0.93 -13.12 -8.78
N LEU A 102 1.55 -11.96 -8.49
CA LEU A 102 3.00 -11.78 -8.49
C LEU A 102 3.77 -12.88 -7.73
N THR A 103 3.34 -13.21 -6.51
CA THR A 103 3.97 -14.26 -5.69
C THR A 103 3.78 -15.65 -6.29
N ILE A 104 2.58 -15.95 -6.81
CA ILE A 104 2.26 -17.26 -7.40
C ILE A 104 2.98 -17.44 -8.74
N ASP A 105 3.12 -16.37 -9.52
CA ASP A 105 3.92 -16.38 -10.74
C ASP A 105 5.39 -16.65 -10.44
N GLY A 106 5.94 -16.05 -9.38
CA GLY A 106 7.28 -16.36 -8.89
C GLY A 106 7.44 -17.83 -8.54
N LEU A 107 6.49 -18.41 -7.78
CA LEU A 107 6.50 -19.83 -7.45
C LEU A 107 6.41 -20.74 -8.69
N ARG A 108 5.58 -20.37 -9.67
CA ARG A 108 5.47 -21.10 -10.95
C ARG A 108 6.78 -21.08 -11.75
N ILE A 109 7.46 -19.93 -11.79
CA ILE A 109 8.76 -19.80 -12.46
C ILE A 109 9.80 -20.68 -11.77
N ILE A 110 9.85 -20.68 -10.44
CA ILE A 110 10.75 -21.56 -9.67
C ILE A 110 10.46 -23.03 -9.98
N TYR A 111 9.18 -23.44 -9.95
CA TYR A 111 8.79 -24.82 -10.23
C TYR A 111 9.20 -25.29 -11.63
N ASN A 112 9.02 -24.45 -12.66
CA ASN A 112 9.40 -24.77 -14.04
C ASN A 112 10.91 -24.74 -14.30
N ALA A 113 11.69 -24.15 -13.38
CA ALA A 113 13.15 -24.12 -13.44
C ALA A 113 13.81 -25.33 -12.74
N LEU A 114 13.02 -26.16 -12.06
CA LEU A 114 13.41 -27.47 -11.54
C LEU A 114 13.36 -28.53 -12.64
#